data_AF-A0A1Z1WSF4-F1
#
_entry.id   AF-A0A1Z1WSF4-F1
#
_cell.length_a   1.000
_cell.length_b   1.000
_cell.length_c   1.000
_cell.angle_alpha   90.00
_cell.angle_beta   90.00
_cell.angle_gamma   90.00
#
_symmetry.space_group_name_H-M   'P 1'
#
loop_
_entity.id
_entity.type
_entity.pdbx_description
1 polymer ?
#
loop_
_entity_poly.entity_id
_entity_poly.type
_entity_poly.pdbx_seq_one_letter_code
_entity_poly.pdbx_strand_id
1 'polypeptide(L)'
;MSADRDRAAFIAADLPELPRGKVYQLWFNDDGSMRAAGLIGPGQGTQAMLMDGPVGRATGMGLTVEPAGGSDRPTSEPVALMDFPT
;
A
#
# COMPACT_ATOMS: atom_id res chain seq x y z
N MET A 1 18.40 13.38 13.51
CA MET A 1 17.81 12.33 12.65
C MET A 1 17.32 13.01 11.39
N SER A 2 17.78 12.59 10.21
CA SER A 2 17.37 13.22 8.96
C SER A 2 15.99 12.70 8.57
N ALA A 3 14.99 13.58 8.50
CA ALA A 3 13.61 13.28 8.15
C ALA A 3 13.42 12.77 6.70
N ASP A 4 14.50 12.70 5.91
CA ASP A 4 14.48 12.24 4.52
C ASP A 4 14.65 10.72 4.32
N ARG A 5 14.96 9.94 5.39
CA ARG A 5 15.32 8.52 5.23
C ARG A 5 14.24 7.51 5.56
N ASP A 6 13.10 7.93 6.12
CA ASP A 6 12.03 7.01 6.53
C ASP A 6 10.96 6.83 5.43
N ARG A 7 11.38 6.73 4.16
CA ARG A 7 10.48 6.53 3.03
C ARG A 7 10.59 5.10 2.52
N ALA A 8 9.44 4.47 2.26
CA ALA A 8 9.37 3.21 1.54
C ALA A 8 8.93 3.45 0.10
N ALA A 9 9.43 2.61 -0.81
CA ALA A 9 8.94 2.51 -2.17
C ALA A 9 8.31 1.13 -2.35
N PHE A 10 7.16 1.10 -3.02
CA PHE A 10 6.52 -0.13 -3.45
C PHE A 10 6.65 -0.26 -4.96
N ILE A 11 7.07 -1.44 -5.42
CA ILE A 11 7.11 -1.77 -6.84
C ILE A 11 6.28 -3.03 -7.01
N ALA A 12 5.21 -2.93 -7.80
CA ALA A 12 4.46 -4.09 -8.24
C ALA A 12 4.52 -4.19 -9.76
N ALA A 13 4.75 -5.40 -10.24
CA ALA A 13 4.61 -5.75 -11.65
C ALA A 13 3.35 -6.60 -11.81
N ASP A 14 2.71 -6.46 -12.97
CA ASP A 14 1.62 -7.32 -13.43
C ASP A 14 0.46 -7.47 -12.43
N LEU A 15 0.07 -6.35 -11.79
CA LEU A 15 -1.14 -6.34 -10.97
C LEU A 15 -2.37 -6.69 -11.83
N PRO A 16 -3.25 -7.59 -11.36
CA PRO A 16 -4.47 -7.91 -12.07
C PRO A 16 -5.31 -6.67 -12.36
N GLU A 17 -5.96 -6.66 -13.52
CA GLU A 17 -6.88 -5.58 -13.88
C GLU A 17 -8.05 -5.53 -12.89
N LEU A 18 -8.33 -4.33 -12.39
CA LEU A 18 -9.39 -4.11 -11.42
C LEU A 18 -10.74 -3.83 -12.09
N PRO A 19 -11.86 -4.25 -11.46
CA PRO A 19 -13.18 -3.80 -11.87
C PRO A 19 -13.28 -2.27 -11.90
N ARG A 20 -14.18 -1.75 -12.73
CA ARG A 20 -14.46 -0.30 -12.77
C ARG A 20 -14.80 0.24 -11.39
N GLY A 21 -14.23 1.39 -11.05
CA GLY A 21 -14.46 2.05 -9.76
C GLY A 21 -13.71 1.44 -8.58
N LYS A 22 -12.70 0.60 -8.84
CA LYS A 22 -11.78 0.06 -7.83
C LYS A 22 -10.35 0.57 -8.05
N VAL A 23 -9.60 0.60 -6.96
CA VAL A 23 -8.17 0.90 -6.92
C VAL A 23 -7.48 -0.11 -6.01
N TYR A 24 -6.18 -0.27 -6.16
CA TYR A 24 -5.38 -0.92 -5.14
C TYR A 24 -5.00 0.12 -4.09
N GLN A 25 -5.11 -0.24 -2.81
CA GLN A 25 -4.65 0.61 -1.71
C GLN A 25 -3.54 -0.08 -0.94
N LEU A 26 -2.45 0.66 -0.76
CA LEU A 26 -1.32 0.27 0.05
C LEU A 26 -1.54 0.69 1.50
N TRP A 27 -1.04 -0.13 2.41
CA TRP A 27 -1.12 0.07 3.84
C TRP A 27 0.23 -0.19 4.49
N PHE A 28 0.59 0.63 5.47
CA PHE A 28 1.56 0.26 6.49
C PHE A 28 0.87 -0.54 7.58
N ASN A 29 1.50 -1.62 8.02
CA ASN A 29 1.06 -2.41 9.16
C ASN A 29 1.78 -1.89 10.41
N ASP A 30 1.12 -1.07 11.21
CA ASP A 30 1.60 -0.59 12.50
C ASP A 30 1.07 -1.51 13.61
N ASP A 31 1.73 -2.65 13.83
CA ASP A 31 1.40 -3.63 14.90
C ASP A 31 -0.06 -4.14 14.83
N GLY A 32 -0.49 -4.52 13.63
CA GLY A 32 -1.85 -4.99 13.32
C GLY A 32 -2.81 -3.88 12.89
N SER A 33 -2.44 -2.61 13.03
CA SER A 33 -3.22 -1.49 12.53
C SER A 33 -2.80 -1.11 11.12
N MET A 34 -3.74 -1.16 10.17
CA MET A 34 -3.47 -0.81 8.77
C MET A 34 -3.70 0.68 8.54
N ARG A 35 -2.61 1.42 8.32
CA ARG A 35 -2.60 2.85 8.01
C ARG A 35 -2.39 3.07 6.52
N ALA A 36 -3.22 3.90 5.89
CA ALA A 36 -3.12 4.17 4.46
C ALA A 36 -1.72 4.70 4.08
N ALA A 37 -1.15 4.12 3.02
CA ALA A 37 0.18 4.42 2.52
C ALA A 37 0.21 4.78 1.03
N GLY A 38 -0.98 4.93 0.43
CA GLY A 38 -1.17 5.48 -0.92
C GLY A 38 -2.03 4.59 -1.81
N LEU A 39 -2.34 5.11 -3.00
CA LEU A 39 -3.28 4.50 -3.94
C LEU A 39 -2.60 4.21 -5.27
N ILE A 40 -2.87 3.02 -5.80
CA ILE A 40 -2.41 2.56 -7.10
C ILE A 40 -3.64 2.47 -7.99
N GLY A 41 -3.68 3.33 -9.00
CA GLY A 41 -4.78 3.40 -9.95
C GLY A 41 -4.84 2.17 -10.87
N PRO A 42 -5.98 1.94 -11.55
CA PRO A 42 -6.08 0.91 -12.57
C PRO A 42 -5.10 1.23 -13.71
N GLY A 43 -4.18 0.31 -13.96
CA GLY A 43 -3.15 0.47 -14.99
C GLY A 43 -2.40 -0.84 -15.19
N GLN A 44 -1.95 -1.10 -16.42
CA GLN A 44 -1.19 -2.29 -16.74
C GLN A 44 0.33 -2.04 -16.65
N GLY A 45 1.07 -3.09 -16.31
CA GLY A 45 2.53 -3.07 -16.23
C GLY A 45 3.07 -2.72 -14.84
N THR A 46 4.36 -2.39 -14.79
CA THR A 46 5.05 -2.10 -13.53
C THR A 46 4.68 -0.72 -12.99
N GLN A 47 4.17 -0.69 -11.77
CA GLN A 47 3.88 0.54 -11.03
C GLN A 47 4.87 0.66 -9.86
N ALA A 48 5.59 1.78 -9.82
CA ALA A 48 6.45 2.15 -8.70
C ALA A 48 5.86 3.37 -8.00
N MET A 49 5.64 3.27 -6.69
CA MET A 49 5.05 4.33 -5.88
C MET A 49 5.90 4.57 -4.65
N LEU A 50 6.18 5.84 -4.34
CA LEU A 50 6.65 6.21 -3.02
C LEU A 50 5.46 6.15 -2.07
N MET A 51 5.61 5.41 -0.98
CA MET A 51 4.55 5.28 0.01
C MET A 51 4.39 6.60 0.76
N ASP A 52 3.12 6.95 1.01
CA ASP A 52 2.75 8.15 1.72
C ASP A 52 2.99 8.00 3.22
N GLY A 53 3.68 9.00 3.78
CA GLY A 53 4.05 9.03 5.18
C GLY A 53 5.28 8.20 5.52
N PRO A 54 5.78 8.33 6.76
CA PRO A 54 6.98 7.63 7.19
C PRO A 54 6.70 6.13 7.42
N VAL A 55 7.72 5.31 7.14
CA VAL A 55 7.74 3.89 7.55
C VAL A 55 7.64 3.78 9.07
N GLY A 56 8.41 4.60 9.80
CA GLY A 56 8.27 4.74 11.25
C GLY A 56 8.32 3.40 12.00
N ARG A 57 7.25 3.06 12.72
CA ARG A 57 7.10 1.83 13.50
C ARG A 57 6.35 0.72 12.75
N ALA A 58 6.14 0.87 11.44
CA ALA A 58 5.48 -0.17 10.66
C ALA A 58 6.31 -1.45 10.72
N THR A 59 5.65 -2.57 11.05
CA THR A 59 6.23 -3.91 11.05
C THR A 59 6.10 -4.58 9.69
N GLY A 60 5.35 -3.98 8.76
CA GLY A 60 5.17 -4.49 7.42
C GLY A 60 4.24 -3.61 6.58
N MET A 61 3.72 -4.19 5.51
CA MET A 61 2.80 -3.57 4.60
C MET A 61 1.76 -4.54 4.06
N GLY A 62 0.65 -3.98 3.57
CA GLY A 62 -0.42 -4.72 2.93
C GLY A 62 -0.94 -4.04 1.67
N LEU A 63 -1.58 -4.83 0.81
CA LEU A 63 -2.25 -4.38 -0.41
C LEU A 63 -3.66 -4.93 -0.45
N THR A 64 -4.66 -4.09 -0.64
CA THR A 64 -6.08 -4.49 -0.77
C THR A 64 -6.72 -3.88 -2.02
N VAL A 65 -7.91 -4.38 -2.39
CA VAL A 65 -8.72 -3.81 -3.47
C VAL A 65 -9.85 -2.98 -2.87
N GLU A 66 -9.80 -1.68 -3.08
CA GLU A 66 -10.65 -0.71 -2.42
C GLU A 66 -11.54 0.06 -3.42
N PRO A 67 -12.63 0.70 -2.97
CA PRO A 67 -13.38 1.66 -3.78
C PRO A 67 -12.49 2.78 -4.32
N ALA A 68 -12.89 3.39 -5.44
CA ALA A 68 -12.23 4.58 -5.97
C ALA A 68 -12.14 5.68 -4.89
N GLY A 69 -10.94 6.23 -4.72
CA GLY A 69 -10.61 7.17 -3.64
C GLY A 69 -10.02 6.51 -2.39
N GLY A 70 -10.02 5.18 -2.32
CA GLY A 70 -9.53 4.42 -1.17
C GLY A 70 -10.57 4.30 -0.04
N SER A 71 -10.06 3.85 1.10
CA SER A 71 -10.80 3.58 2.33
C SER A 71 -10.01 4.08 3.53
N ASP A 72 -10.71 4.33 4.65
CA ASP A 72 -10.07 4.68 5.94
C ASP A 72 -9.42 3.46 6.62
N ARG A 73 -9.90 2.26 6.30
CA ARG A 73 -9.40 0.96 6.75
C ARG A 73 -9.60 -0.08 5.64
N PRO A 74 -8.84 -1.19 5.61
CA PRO A 74 -9.06 -2.24 4.63
C PRO A 74 -10.52 -2.73 4.62
N THR A 75 -11.15 -2.79 3.45
CA THR A 75 -12.51 -3.31 3.29
C THR A 75 -12.56 -4.66 2.59
N SER A 76 -11.47 -5.07 1.94
CA SER A 76 -11.31 -6.39 1.33
C SER A 76 -10.28 -7.24 2.06
N GLU A 77 -10.26 -8.53 1.74
CA GLU A 77 -9.13 -9.37 2.09
C GLU A 77 -7.83 -8.83 1.44
N PRO A 78 -6.68 -8.98 2.11
CA PRO A 78 -5.40 -8.60 1.54
C PRO A 78 -5.06 -9.43 0.31
N VAL A 79 -4.69 -8.74 -0.77
CA VAL A 79 -4.10 -9.36 -1.96
C VAL A 79 -2.65 -9.74 -1.69
N ALA A 80 -1.95 -8.93 -0.88
CA ALA A 80 -0.59 -9.19 -0.44
C ALA A 80 -0.37 -8.64 0.97
N LEU A 81 0.48 -9.34 1.73
CA LEU A 81 1.03 -8.91 3.00
C LEU A 81 2.54 -9.20 2.98
N MET A 82 3.33 -8.27 3.49
CA MET A 82 4.78 -8.43 3.60
C MET A 82 5.26 -7.81 4.90
N ASP A 83 6.05 -8.56 5.67
CA ASP A 83 6.70 -8.03 6.86
C ASP A 83 7.99 -7.31 6.48
N PHE A 84 8.31 -6.24 7.20
CA PHE A 84 9.60 -5.60 7.09
C PHE A 84 10.63 -6.35 7.94
N PRO A 85 11.85 -6.52 7.42
CA PRO A 85 12.91 -7.14 8.19
C PRO A 85 13.19 -6.31 9.44
N THR A 86 13.30 -7.00 10.58
CA THR A 86 13.69 -6.45 11.88
C THR A 86 15.17 -6.13 11.93
#